data_AF-A0A935DAR2-F1
#
_entry.id   AF-A0A935DAR2-F1
#
_cell.length_a   1.000
_cell.length_b   1.000
_cell.length_c   1.000
_cell.angle_alpha   90.00
_cell.angle_beta   90.00
_cell.angle_gamma   90.00
#
_symmetry.space_group_name_H-M   'P 1'
#
loop_
_entity.id
_entity.type
_entity.pdbx_description
1 polymer ?
#
loop_
_entity_poly.entity_id
_entity_poly.type
_entity_poly.pdbx_seq_one_letter_code
_entity_poly.pdbx_strand_id
1 'polypeptide(L)'
;MIRRYDATTAPLGLAGLSAYLPSFATTDRSTQEAVAAIVADVATRGDAAVLEYTQRFDGSSLGPADWELPLTACHEALERIPARCGPPWSGPPSRSAATTCGNGTLALPRNAPTAPCSGCG
;
A
#
# COMPACT_ATOMS: atom_id res chain seq x y z
N MET A 1 -3.99 -29.43 13.90
CA MET A 1 -5.31 -30.05 13.63
C MET A 1 -6.08 -29.12 12.70
N ILE A 2 -6.39 -29.55 11.48
CA ILE A 2 -7.11 -28.71 10.49
C ILE A 2 -8.60 -29.05 10.57
N ARG A 3 -9.47 -28.04 10.75
CA ARG A 3 -10.92 -28.22 10.74
C ARG A 3 -11.44 -28.21 9.30
N ARG A 4 -12.27 -29.18 8.94
CA ARG A 4 -12.89 -29.27 7.61
C ARG A 4 -14.34 -28.82 7.70
N TYR A 5 -14.72 -27.85 6.88
CA TYR A 5 -16.10 -27.41 6.69
C TYR A 5 -16.62 -27.98 5.38
N ASP A 6 -17.76 -28.68 5.42
CA ASP A 6 -18.44 -29.20 4.24
C ASP A 6 -19.71 -28.38 3.99
N ALA A 7 -19.67 -27.55 2.94
CA ALA A 7 -20.77 -26.66 2.57
C ALA A 7 -22.00 -27.40 2.03
N THR A 8 -21.91 -28.71 1.75
CA THR A 8 -23.02 -29.52 1.24
C THR A 8 -23.83 -30.17 2.36
N THR A 9 -23.23 -30.37 3.54
CA THR A 9 -23.89 -30.97 4.71
C THR A 9 -24.16 -29.97 5.83
N ALA A 10 -23.43 -28.84 5.84
CA ALA A 10 -23.64 -27.78 6.80
C ALA A 10 -24.90 -26.96 6.46
N PRO A 11 -25.58 -26.36 7.46
CA PRO A 11 -26.62 -25.38 7.19
C PRO A 11 -26.08 -24.27 6.27
N LEU A 12 -26.78 -24.03 5.16
CA LEU A 12 -26.36 -23.07 4.14
C LEU A 12 -26.27 -21.65 4.72
N GLY A 13 -25.24 -20.91 4.31
CA GLY A 13 -25.07 -19.50 4.62
C GLY A 13 -24.10 -19.20 5.78
N LEU A 14 -23.99 -17.91 6.11
CA LEU A 14 -23.00 -17.38 7.05
C LEU A 14 -23.10 -17.99 8.46
N ALA A 15 -24.29 -18.42 8.87
CA ALA A 15 -24.53 -18.99 10.19
C ALA A 15 -23.72 -20.28 10.43
N GLY A 16 -23.69 -21.20 9.47
CA GLY A 16 -22.91 -22.44 9.57
C GLY A 16 -21.40 -22.20 9.53
N LEU A 17 -20.97 -21.21 8.75
CA LEU A 17 -19.55 -20.84 8.60
C LEU A 17 -19.00 -20.08 9.82
N SER A 18 -19.84 -19.32 10.53
CA SER A 18 -19.43 -18.42 11.62
C SER A 18 -18.57 -19.06 12.71
N ALA A 19 -18.80 -20.34 13.04
CA ALA A 19 -18.04 -21.08 14.04
C ALA A 19 -16.61 -21.46 13.60
N TYR A 20 -16.31 -21.35 12.30
CA TYR A 20 -15.01 -21.64 11.69
C TYR A 20 -14.24 -20.36 11.35
N LEU A 21 -14.94 -19.22 11.30
CA LEU A 21 -14.29 -17.95 11.12
C LEU A 21 -13.64 -17.53 12.44
N PRO A 22 -12.43 -16.96 12.39
CA PRO A 22 -11.90 -16.26 13.53
C PRO A 22 -12.92 -15.21 13.95
N SER A 23 -13.46 -15.33 15.16
CA SER A 23 -13.94 -14.15 15.84
C SER A 23 -12.69 -13.31 16.04
N PHE A 24 -12.58 -12.17 15.35
CA PHE A 24 -11.53 -11.19 15.61
C PHE A 24 -11.80 -10.65 17.00
N ALA A 25 -11.40 -11.44 18.00
CA ALA A 25 -11.50 -11.08 19.39
C ALA A 25 -10.70 -9.80 19.54
N THR A 26 -11.40 -8.78 20.01
CA THR A 26 -10.87 -7.57 20.63
C THR A 26 -9.42 -7.75 21.06
N THR A 27 -8.53 -6.90 20.56
CA THR A 27 -7.17 -6.81 21.08
C THR A 27 -7.22 -6.75 22.60
N ASP A 28 -6.35 -7.48 23.30
CA ASP A 28 -6.34 -7.48 24.77
C ASP A 28 -6.25 -6.05 25.32
N ARG A 29 -6.89 -5.81 26.46
CA ARG A 29 -7.00 -4.48 27.06
C ARG A 29 -5.63 -3.85 27.31
N SER A 30 -4.63 -4.64 27.71
CA SER A 30 -3.28 -4.13 27.95
C SER A 30 -2.65 -3.50 26.69
N THR A 31 -2.86 -4.13 25.54
CA THR A 31 -2.41 -3.60 24.25
C THR A 31 -3.17 -2.34 23.86
N GLN A 32 -4.47 -2.29 24.12
CA GLN A 32 -5.28 -1.09 23.85
C GLN A 32 -4.79 0.09 24.69
N GLU A 33 -4.55 -0.13 25.98
CA GLU A 33 -4.01 0.88 26.91
C GLU A 33 -2.61 1.34 26.50
N ALA A 34 -1.74 0.41 26.09
CA ALA A 34 -0.39 0.75 25.60
C ALA A 34 -0.43 1.62 24.34
N VAL A 35 -1.27 1.27 23.35
CA VAL A 35 -1.42 2.08 22.12
C VAL A 35 -2.01 3.44 22.44
N ALA A 36 -3.02 3.51 23.31
CA ALA A 36 -3.61 4.78 23.73
C ALA A 36 -2.58 5.70 24.40
N ALA A 37 -1.72 5.14 25.25
CA ALA A 37 -0.63 5.89 25.87
C ALA A 37 0.38 6.41 24.84
N ILE A 38 0.78 5.59 23.87
CA ILE A 38 1.70 5.99 22.79
C ILE A 38 1.09 7.14 21.96
N VAL A 39 -0.18 7.02 21.57
CA VAL A 39 -0.86 8.06 20.78
C VAL A 39 -0.98 9.37 21.58
N ALA A 40 -1.31 9.30 22.87
CA ALA A 40 -1.37 10.48 23.73
C ALA A 40 0.01 11.15 23.91
N ASP A 41 1.06 10.35 24.05
CA ASP A 41 2.43 10.84 24.18
C ASP A 41 2.92 11.52 22.88
N VAL A 42 2.64 10.91 21.72
CA VAL A 42 2.92 11.53 20.41
C VAL A 42 2.11 12.82 20.21
N ALA A 43 0.85 12.86 20.64
CA ALA A 43 0.04 14.07 20.55
C ALA A 43 0.55 15.22 21.43
N THR A 44 1.21 14.92 22.55
CA THR A 44 1.72 15.92 23.49
C THR A 44 3.15 16.35 23.21
N ARG A 45 4.03 15.42 22.83
CA ARG A 45 5.47 15.67 22.62
C ARG A 45 5.92 15.70 21.17
N GLY A 46 5.07 15.28 20.23
CA GLY A 46 5.37 15.25 18.80
C GLY A 46 6.59 14.37 18.46
N ASP A 47 7.50 14.92 17.65
CA ASP A 47 8.66 14.22 17.10
C ASP A 47 9.57 13.59 18.16
N ALA A 48 9.65 14.21 19.36
CA ALA A 48 10.45 13.66 20.46
C ALA A 48 9.87 12.33 20.97
N ALA A 49 8.56 12.14 20.96
CA ALA A 49 7.94 10.84 21.28
C ALA A 49 8.15 9.83 20.14
N VAL A 50 8.00 10.26 18.89
CA VAL A 50 8.23 9.39 17.73
C VAL A 50 9.66 8.83 17.74
N LEU A 51 10.67 9.68 17.94
CA LEU A 51 12.07 9.25 18.03
C LEU A 51 12.30 8.19 19.13
N GLU A 52 11.73 8.41 20.32
CA GLU A 52 11.85 7.48 21.45
C GLU A 52 11.22 6.11 21.13
N TYR A 53 10.01 6.11 20.55
CA TYR A 53 9.32 4.86 20.21
C TYR A 53 9.96 4.14 19.01
N THR A 54 10.46 4.88 18.01
CA THR A 54 11.22 4.30 16.89
C THR A 54 12.53 3.68 17.37
N GLN A 55 13.23 4.30 18.32
CA GLN A 55 14.42 3.69 18.92
C GLN A 55 14.06 2.42 19.70
N ARG A 56 12.95 2.45 20.44
CA ARG A 56 12.51 1.32 21.27
C ARG A 56 12.04 0.11 20.47
N PHE A 57 11.24 0.33 19.44
CA PHE A 57 10.57 -0.75 18.70
C PHE A 57 11.30 -1.15 17.42
N ASP A 58 11.90 -0.19 16.71
CA ASP A 58 12.56 -0.42 15.42
C ASP A 58 14.10 -0.44 15.55
N GLY A 59 14.64 -0.01 16.69
CA GLY A 59 16.08 0.07 16.93
C GLY A 59 16.79 1.18 16.14
N SER A 60 16.03 2.11 15.55
CA SER A 60 16.55 3.20 14.73
C SER A 60 16.56 4.52 15.51
N SER A 61 17.63 5.31 15.38
CA SER A 61 17.79 6.61 16.03
C SER A 61 17.89 7.77 15.03
N LEU A 62 17.30 7.61 13.84
CA LEU A 62 17.28 8.64 12.81
C LEU A 62 16.50 9.87 13.29
N GLY A 63 17.05 11.06 13.05
CA GLY A 63 16.39 12.31 13.41
C GLY A 63 15.27 12.67 12.42
N PRO A 64 14.41 13.65 12.77
CA PRO A 64 13.28 14.06 11.93
C PRO A 64 13.66 14.46 10.50
N ALA A 65 14.87 15.00 10.31
CA ALA A 65 15.39 15.38 9.00
C ALA A 65 15.64 14.17 8.06
N ASP A 66 15.82 12.97 8.63
CA ASP A 66 16.17 11.75 7.91
C ASP A 66 15.00 10.76 7.82
N TRP A 67 13.80 11.14 8.28
CA TRP A 67 12.61 10.27 8.23
C TRP A 67 12.01 10.16 6.84
N GLU A 68 12.18 11.18 6.00
CA GLU A 68 11.66 11.17 4.64
C GLU A 68 12.55 10.33 3.73
N LEU A 69 11.96 9.29 3.12
CA LEU A 69 12.64 8.49 2.11
C LEU A 69 12.55 9.21 0.74
N PRO A 70 13.67 9.66 0.14
CA PRO A 70 13.63 10.40 -1.11
C PRO A 70 13.20 9.51 -2.28
N LEU A 71 12.47 10.09 -3.23
CA LEU A 71 11.96 9.37 -4.41
C LEU A 71 13.09 8.72 -5.24
N THR A 72 14.27 9.33 -5.26
CA THR A 72 15.45 8.77 -5.94
C THR A 72 15.85 7.42 -5.34
N ALA A 73 15.86 7.27 -4.01
CA ALA A 73 16.14 6.02 -3.34
C ALA A 73 15.09 4.94 -3.68
N CYS A 74 13.82 5.33 -3.87
CA CYS A 74 12.78 4.43 -4.34
C CYS A 74 13.04 3.92 -5.78
N HIS A 75 13.47 4.79 -6.69
CA HIS A 75 13.83 4.39 -8.06
C HIS A 75 15.05 3.47 -8.08
N GLU A 76 16.10 3.80 -7.32
CA GLU A 76 17.30 2.95 -7.18
C GLU A 76 16.97 1.58 -6.57
N ALA A 77 16.04 1.53 -5.61
CA ALA A 77 15.55 0.27 -5.05
C ALA A 77 14.81 -0.56 -6.09
N LEU A 78 13.96 0.07 -6.91
CA LEU A 78 13.22 -0.59 -7.98
C LEU A 78 14.16 -1.22 -9.02
N GLU A 79 15.19 -0.48 -9.46
CA GLU A 79 16.19 -0.97 -10.42
C GLU A 79 16.98 -2.19 -9.92
N ARG A 80 17.15 -2.32 -8.59
CA ARG A 80 17.86 -3.44 -7.97
C ARG A 80 17.03 -4.72 -7.86
N ILE A 81 15.72 -4.67 -8.09
CA ILE A 81 14.85 -5.83 -8.01
C ILE A 81 15.12 -6.71 -9.25
N PRO A 82 15.57 -7.98 -9.08
CA PRO A 82 15.87 -8.83 -10.22
C PRO A 82 14.60 -9.17 -10.99
N ALA A 83 14.70 -9.33 -12.32
CA ALA A 83 13.55 -9.58 -13.21
C ALA A 83 12.69 -10.81 -12.83
N ARG A 84 13.27 -11.83 -12.19
CA ARG A 84 12.54 -13.00 -11.64
C ARG A 84 11.60 -12.65 -10.47
N CYS A 85 11.84 -11.51 -9.82
CA CYS A 85 11.06 -10.92 -8.74
C CYS A 85 10.28 -9.68 -9.23
N GLY A 86 10.33 -9.38 -10.53
CA GLY A 86 9.50 -8.34 -11.14
C GLY A 86 8.02 -8.61 -10.82
N PRO A 87 7.26 -7.59 -10.42
CA PRO A 87 6.09 -7.86 -9.61
C PRO A 87 4.95 -8.56 -10.37
N PRO A 88 4.29 -9.57 -9.77
CA PRO A 88 2.99 -10.04 -10.24
C PRO A 88 1.88 -8.99 -10.03
N TRP A 89 2.18 -7.89 -9.33
CA TRP A 89 1.23 -6.83 -8.96
C TRP A 89 1.14 -5.67 -9.96
N SER A 90 1.82 -5.73 -11.12
CA SER A 90 1.52 -4.81 -12.23
C SER A 90 0.04 -4.95 -12.57
N GLY A 91 -0.79 -4.06 -12.01
CA GLY A 91 -2.21 -3.99 -12.31
C GLY A 91 -2.43 -3.84 -13.82
N PRO A 92 -3.67 -3.98 -14.31
CA PRO A 92 -3.95 -3.67 -15.71
C PRO A 92 -3.36 -2.29 -16.03
N PRO A 93 -2.77 -2.10 -17.22
CA PRO A 93 -2.20 -0.81 -17.59
C PRO A 93 -3.25 0.26 -17.25
N SER A 94 -2.85 1.28 -16.49
CA SER A 94 -3.71 2.43 -16.20
C SER A 94 -4.40 2.80 -17.50
N ARG A 95 -5.74 2.86 -17.50
CA ARG A 95 -6.57 3.07 -18.68
C ARG A 95 -6.25 4.46 -19.27
N SER A 96 -5.16 4.55 -20.01
CA SER A 96 -4.52 5.69 -20.65
C SER A 96 -3.48 5.05 -21.57
N ALA A 97 -3.74 4.72 -22.84
CA ALA A 97 -4.63 5.31 -23.80
C ALA A 97 -5.18 4.21 -24.73
N ALA A 98 -6.51 4.07 -24.76
CA ALA A 98 -7.18 3.55 -25.94
C ALA A 98 -7.66 4.77 -26.74
N THR A 99 -6.83 5.25 -27.65
CA THR A 99 -7.31 6.05 -28.78
C THR A 99 -6.66 5.47 -30.02
N THR A 100 -7.24 4.39 -30.53
CA THR A 100 -7.08 4.05 -31.93
C THR A 100 -8.18 4.76 -32.69
N CYS A 101 -7.82 5.86 -33.35
CA CYS A 101 -8.42 6.23 -34.62
C CYS A 101 -7.36 6.96 -35.44
N GLY A 102 -6.91 6.34 -36.53
CA GLY A 102 -5.99 6.92 -37.52
C GLY A 102 -4.63 6.22 -37.56
N ASN A 103 -4.33 5.55 -38.68
CA ASN A 103 -3.08 4.82 -38.93
C ASN A 103 -1.85 5.72 -38.84
N GLY A 104 -1.02 5.51 -37.81
CA GLY A 104 0.32 6.09 -37.74
C GLY A 104 0.85 6.13 -36.31
N THR A 105 1.70 5.16 -35.95
CA THR A 105 2.43 5.22 -34.68
C THR A 105 3.52 6.29 -34.78
N LEU A 106 3.22 7.49 -34.29
CA LEU A 106 4.24 8.48 -33.96
C LEU A 106 4.30 8.60 -32.44
N ALA A 107 5.35 8.05 -31.86
CA ALA A 107 5.70 8.23 -30.45
C ALA A 107 6.05 9.71 -30.24
N LEU A 108 5.18 10.47 -29.57
CA LEU A 108 5.48 11.83 -29.13
C LEU A 108 6.04 11.80 -27.70
N PRO A 109 7.15 12.53 -27.42
CA PRO A 109 7.66 12.63 -26.06
C PRO A 109 6.69 13.40 -25.16
N ARG A 110 6.70 13.01 -23.89
CA ARG A 110 5.74 13.31 -22.80
C ARG A 110 5.56 14.80 -22.45
N ASN A 111 6.15 15.75 -23.20
CA ASN A 111 6.10 17.17 -22.88
C ASN A 111 6.24 18.09 -24.11
N ALA A 112 5.25 18.08 -25.01
CA ALA A 112 5.13 19.10 -26.06
C ALA A 112 4.00 20.09 -25.70
N PRO A 113 4.22 21.42 -25.79
CA PRO A 113 3.17 22.41 -25.52
C PRO A 113 2.09 22.34 -26.61
N THR A 114 0.83 22.35 -26.18
CA THR A 114 -0.37 22.24 -27.02
C THR A 114 -0.46 23.40 -28.02
N ALA A 115 -0.28 23.10 -29.30
CA ALA A 115 -0.69 24.00 -30.39
C ALA A 115 -2.15 23.68 -30.81
N PRO A 116 -3.00 24.69 -31.06
CA PRO A 116 -4.37 24.45 -31.50
C PRO A 116 -4.41 23.97 -32.97
N CYS A 117 -5.14 22.88 -33.20
CA CYS A 117 -5.37 22.32 -34.54
C CYS A 117 -6.23 23.27 -35.39
N SER A 118 -5.63 23.85 -36.43
CA SER A 118 -6.36 24.56 -37.49
C SER A 118 -6.60 23.61 -38.68
N GLY A 119 -7.87 23.39 -39.01
CA GLY A 119 -8.31 23.01 -40.35
C GLY A 119 -8.50 21.51 -40.63
N CYS A 120 -9.74 21.04 -40.52
CA CYS A 120 -10.23 19.92 -41.31
C CYS A 120 -11.04 20.50 -42.49
N GLY A 121 -10.60 20.23 -43.71
CA GLY A 121 -11.44 20.21 -44.91
C GLY A 121 -11.82 18.78 -45.24
#